data_AF-A0A7C4QWW2-F1
#
_entry.id   AF-A0A7C4QWW2-F1
#
_cell.length_a   1.000
_cell.length_b   1.000
_cell.length_c   1.000
_cell.angle_alpha   90.00
_cell.angle_beta   90.00
_cell.angle_gamma   90.00
#
_symmetry.space_group_name_H-M   'P 1'
#
loop_
_entity.id
_entity.type
_entity.pdbx_description
1 polymer ?
#
loop_
_entity_poly.entity_id
_entity_poly.type
_entity_poly.pdbx_seq_one_letter_code
_entity_poly.pdbx_strand_id
1 'polypeptide(L)'
;MKAKHKTADVIALGKHIVADPAVCHGKPTFKGTRVMVFQVLEQVAYGTPWERIVWSWRGKVPMEAITEAVKLASEWFHDKAVCQRHVNHRREHLRERSLAPA
;
A
#
# COMPACT_ATOMS: atom_id res chain seq x y z
N MET A 1 3.33 23.48 24.04
CA MET A 1 4.46 22.89 23.28
C MET A 1 3.91 21.73 22.46
N LYS A 2 3.83 21.85 21.12
CA LYS A 2 3.22 20.79 20.29
C LYS A 2 4.14 19.58 20.22
N ALA A 3 3.63 18.40 20.57
CA ALA A 3 4.34 17.14 20.45
C ALA A 3 4.75 16.91 18.98
N LYS A 4 6.06 16.77 18.74
CA LYS A 4 6.61 16.37 17.45
C LYS A 4 6.05 14.99 17.13
N HIS A 5 5.14 14.89 16.16
CA HIS A 5 4.70 13.59 15.67
C HIS A 5 5.89 12.95 14.98
N LYS A 6 6.37 11.82 15.51
CA LYS A 6 7.36 10.96 14.86
C LYS A 6 6.71 10.53 13.54
N THR A 7 7.13 11.10 12.42
CA THR A 7 6.65 10.72 11.09
C THR A 7 6.99 9.25 10.92
N ALA A 8 5.96 8.39 10.92
CA ALA A 8 6.15 6.96 10.72
C ALA A 8 6.76 6.73 9.32
N ASP A 9 7.76 5.86 9.24
CA ASP A 9 8.60 5.73 8.05
C ASP A 9 7.79 5.23 6.85
N VAL A 10 8.00 5.85 5.69
CA VAL A 10 7.42 5.42 4.42
C VAL A 10 8.09 4.13 3.98
N ILE A 11 7.31 3.07 3.82
CA ILE A 11 7.81 1.75 3.42
C ILE A 11 7.67 1.62 1.90
N ALA A 12 8.78 1.41 1.20
CA ALA A 12 8.76 1.03 -0.21
C ALA A 12 8.41 -0.46 -0.33
N LEU A 13 7.28 -0.77 -0.95
CA LEU A 13 6.85 -2.14 -1.23
C LEU A 13 7.35 -2.63 -2.60
N GLY A 14 7.67 -1.68 -3.49
CA GLY A 14 8.23 -1.94 -4.81
C GLY A 14 8.82 -0.69 -5.45
N LYS A 15 9.06 -0.77 -6.76
CA LYS A 15 9.51 0.35 -7.59
C LYS A 15 8.42 1.40 -7.75
N HIS A 16 7.16 1.01 -7.83
CA HIS A 16 6.02 1.90 -8.05
C HIS A 16 5.07 1.99 -6.86
N ILE A 17 5.16 1.10 -5.87
CA ILE A 17 4.22 1.03 -4.74
C ILE A 17 4.91 1.36 -3.40
N VAL A 18 4.24 2.17 -2.58
CA VAL A 18 4.66 2.55 -1.21
C VAL A 18 3.50 2.41 -0.24
N ALA A 19 3.83 2.21 1.03
CA ALA A 19 2.92 2.36 2.16
C ALA A 19 3.41 3.52 3.04
N ASP A 20 2.66 4.62 3.02
CA ASP A 20 2.95 5.82 3.81
C ASP A 20 1.83 6.01 4.84
N PRO A 21 2.11 5.96 6.16
CA PRO A 21 1.10 6.16 7.21
C PRO A 21 0.34 7.49 7.11
N ALA A 22 0.95 8.53 6.53
CA ALA A 22 0.31 9.83 6.28
C ALA A 22 -0.59 9.85 5.02
N VAL A 23 -0.45 8.86 4.13
CA VAL A 23 -1.24 8.74 2.89
C VAL A 23 -2.17 7.54 2.98
N CYS A 24 -3.48 7.79 2.90
CA CYS A 24 -4.50 6.72 2.92
C CYS A 24 -4.34 5.74 4.10
N HIS A 25 -3.85 6.22 5.25
CA HIS A 25 -3.62 5.45 6.49
C HIS A 25 -2.63 4.28 6.35
N GLY A 26 -1.58 4.44 5.53
CA GLY A 26 -0.59 3.39 5.32
C GLY A 26 -1.05 2.26 4.40
N LYS A 27 -2.20 2.41 3.74
CA LYS A 27 -2.60 1.48 2.67
C LYS A 27 -1.62 1.61 1.50
N PRO A 28 -1.28 0.51 0.80
CA PRO A 28 -0.44 0.58 -0.39
C PRO A 28 -1.02 1.52 -1.45
N THR A 29 -0.23 2.50 -1.89
CA THR A 29 -0.54 3.44 -2.96
C THR A 29 0.57 3.44 -4.01
N PHE A 30 0.24 3.91 -5.21
CA PHE A 30 1.26 4.18 -6.22
C PHE A 30 2.04 5.46 -5.84
N LYS A 31 3.37 5.42 -5.98
CA LYS A 31 4.29 6.50 -5.61
C LYS A 31 3.85 7.85 -6.21
N GLY A 32 3.83 8.88 -5.36
CA GLY A 32 3.41 10.23 -5.77
C GLY A 32 1.91 10.37 -6.04
N THR A 33 1.09 9.37 -5.69
CA THR A 33 -0.35 9.39 -5.89
C THR A 33 -1.11 9.00 -4.61
N ARG A 34 -2.40 9.34 -4.57
CA ARG A 34 -3.37 8.78 -3.60
C ARG A 34 -4.22 7.66 -4.22
N VAL A 35 -3.76 7.05 -5.30
CA VAL A 35 -4.42 5.91 -5.93
C VAL A 35 -4.00 4.66 -5.17
N MET A 36 -4.97 4.00 -4.52
CA MET A 36 -4.70 2.81 -3.74
C MET A 36 -4.59 1.60 -4.66
N VAL A 37 -3.66 0.70 -4.35
CA VAL A 37 -3.37 -0.48 -5.20
C VAL A 37 -4.63 -1.34 -5.42
N PHE A 38 -5.47 -1.50 -4.39
CA PHE A 38 -6.69 -2.30 -4.50
C PHE A 38 -7.66 -1.77 -5.56
N GLN A 39 -7.75 -0.45 -5.78
CA GLN A 39 -8.67 0.15 -6.76
C GLN A 39 -8.26 -0.19 -8.20
N VAL A 40 -6.96 -0.37 -8.42
CA VAL A 40 -6.41 -0.81 -9.71
C VAL A 40 -6.59 -2.31 -9.86
N LEU A 41 -6.37 -3.09 -8.80
CA LEU A 41 -6.61 -4.54 -8.82
C LEU A 41 -8.10 -4.88 -9.03
N GLU A 42 -9.04 -4.09 -8.50
CA GLU A 42 -10.47 -4.21 -8.80
C GLU A 42 -10.75 -4.01 -10.29
N GLN A 43 -10.18 -2.97 -10.91
CA GLN A 43 -10.32 -2.76 -12.36
C GLN A 43 -9.75 -3.92 -13.18
N VAL A 44 -8.61 -4.47 -12.76
CA VAL A 44 -8.03 -5.68 -13.37
C VAL A 44 -8.97 -6.88 -13.19
N ALA A 45 -9.55 -7.06 -12.01
CA ALA A 45 -10.50 -8.15 -11.72
C ALA A 45 -11.79 -8.02 -12.55
N TYR A 46 -12.24 -6.79 -12.83
CA TYR A 46 -13.35 -6.52 -13.75
C TYR A 46 -13.01 -6.74 -15.24
N GLY A 47 -11.77 -7.15 -15.55
CA GLY A 47 -11.33 -7.34 -16.94
C GLY A 47 -11.12 -6.04 -17.70
N THR A 48 -10.90 -4.93 -17.00
CA THR A 48 -10.63 -3.63 -17.65
C THR A 48 -9.30 -3.72 -18.42
N PRO A 49 -9.27 -3.39 -19.72
CA PRO A 49 -8.03 -3.35 -20.48
C PRO A 49 -7.00 -2.41 -19.84
N TRP A 50 -5.74 -2.81 -19.83
CA TRP A 50 -4.70 -2.12 -19.06
C TRP A 50 -4.49 -0.68 -19.54
N GLU A 51 -4.58 -0.44 -20.84
CA GLU A 51 -4.51 0.88 -21.46
C GLU A 51 -5.63 1.79 -20.95
N ARG A 52 -6.84 1.23 -20.75
CA ARG A 52 -7.98 1.96 -20.18
C ARG A 52 -7.75 2.30 -18.71
N ILE A 53 -7.12 1.41 -17.93
CA ILE A 53 -6.76 1.70 -16.54
C ILE A 53 -5.75 2.86 -16.48
N VAL A 54 -4.70 2.80 -17.30
CA VAL A 54 -3.68 3.87 -17.39
C VAL A 54 -4.34 5.20 -17.76
N TRP A 55 -5.24 5.18 -18.75
CA TRP A 55 -6.00 6.36 -19.19
C TRP A 55 -6.90 6.93 -18.08
N SER A 56 -7.65 6.08 -17.37
CA SER A 56 -8.54 6.47 -16.26
C SER A 56 -7.79 7.21 -15.16
N TRP A 57 -6.53 6.85 -14.91
CA TRP A 57 -5.67 7.52 -13.94
C TRP A 57 -4.78 8.62 -14.53
N ARG A 58 -5.04 9.06 -15.77
CA ARG A 58 -4.30 10.12 -16.47
C ARG A 58 -2.80 9.85 -16.54
N GLY A 59 -2.41 8.59 -16.74
CA GLY A 59 -1.01 8.16 -16.82
C GLY A 59 -0.27 8.11 -15.47
N LYS A 60 -0.92 8.45 -14.34
CA LYS A 60 -0.29 8.40 -13.02
C LYS A 60 -0.02 6.98 -12.53
N VAL A 61 -0.73 6.01 -13.09
CA VAL A 61 -0.48 4.58 -12.88
C VAL A 61 -0.09 4.00 -14.24
N PRO A 62 1.21 3.94 -14.57
CA PRO A 62 1.67 3.38 -15.83
C PRO A 62 1.56 1.85 -15.82
N MET A 63 1.68 1.24 -16.99
CA MET A 63 1.45 -0.21 -17.16
C MET A 63 2.40 -1.08 -16.32
N GLU A 64 3.64 -0.61 -16.11
CA GLU A 64 4.64 -1.25 -15.26
C GLU A 64 4.19 -1.27 -13.79
N ALA A 65 3.50 -0.21 -13.34
CA ALA A 65 2.96 -0.13 -11.99
C ALA A 65 1.78 -1.11 -11.80
N ILE A 66 0.91 -1.25 -12.80
CA ILE A 66 -0.17 -2.26 -12.80
C ILE A 66 0.44 -3.67 -12.73
N THR A 67 1.47 -3.93 -13.54
CA THR A 67 2.19 -5.21 -13.55
C THR A 67 2.81 -5.51 -12.18
N GLU A 68 3.47 -4.53 -11.57
CA GLU A 68 4.03 -4.66 -10.22
C GLU A 68 2.95 -4.97 -9.17
N ALA A 69 1.80 -4.28 -9.24
CA ALA A 69 0.68 -4.54 -8.34
C ALA A 69 0.20 -5.99 -8.41
N VAL A 70 0.04 -6.54 -9.63
CA VAL A 70 -0.40 -7.92 -9.84
C VAL A 70 0.65 -8.92 -9.36
N LYS A 71 1.94 -8.66 -9.64
CA LYS A 71 3.05 -9.51 -9.16
C LYS A 71 3.10 -9.57 -7.64
N LEU A 72 3.07 -8.40 -6.98
CA LEU A 72 3.02 -8.34 -5.52
C LEU A 72 1.78 -9.08 -5.00
N ALA A 73 0.59 -8.85 -5.55
CA ALA A 73 -0.60 -9.59 -5.13
C ALA A 73 -0.41 -11.11 -5.24
N SER A 74 0.20 -11.61 -6.33
CA SER A 74 0.52 -13.03 -6.49
C SER A 74 1.52 -13.53 -5.44
N GLU A 75 2.62 -12.81 -5.21
CA GLU A 75 3.65 -13.15 -4.22
C GLU A 75 3.09 -13.19 -2.80
N TRP A 76 2.16 -12.30 -2.46
CA TRP A 76 1.49 -12.27 -1.18
C TRP A 76 0.67 -13.53 -0.89
N PHE A 77 0.13 -14.19 -1.91
CA PHE A 77 -0.55 -15.48 -1.74
C PHE A 77 0.42 -16.67 -1.69
N HIS A 78 1.60 -16.55 -2.31
CA HIS A 78 2.62 -17.60 -2.31
C HIS A 78 3.45 -17.64 -1.01
N ASP A 79 3.78 -16.48 -0.44
CA ASP A 79 4.68 -16.38 0.70
C ASP A 79 3.91 -16.16 2.02
N LYS A 80 3.85 -17.21 2.85
CA LYS A 80 3.26 -17.16 4.20
C LYS A 80 3.91 -16.08 5.10
N ALA A 81 5.15 -15.66 4.83
CA ALA A 81 5.87 -14.68 5.64
C ALA A 81 5.50 -13.21 5.31
N VAL A 82 5.09 -12.90 4.06
CA VAL A 82 4.71 -11.53 3.66
C VAL A 82 3.41 -11.11 4.35
N CYS A 83 2.46 -12.05 4.49
CA CYS A 83 1.21 -11.87 5.23
C CYS A 83 1.46 -11.54 6.71
N GLN A 84 2.52 -12.11 7.30
CA GLN A 84 2.83 -11.96 8.73
C GLN A 84 3.48 -10.61 9.08
N ARG A 85 4.32 -10.05 8.20
CA ARG A 85 5.08 -8.80 8.50
C ARG A 85 4.18 -7.57 8.65
N HIS A 86 3.13 -7.43 7.82
CA HIS A 86 2.18 -6.31 7.93
C HIS A 86 1.22 -6.43 9.12
N VAL A 87 0.89 -7.65 9.55
CA VAL A 87 0.07 -7.89 10.75
C VAL A 87 0.87 -7.64 12.03
N ASN A 88 2.14 -8.05 12.06
CA ASN A 88 2.98 -7.95 13.24
C ASN A 88 3.28 -6.49 13.63
N HIS A 89 3.56 -5.61 12.66
CA HIS A 89 3.79 -4.18 12.95
C HIS A 89 2.53 -3.47 13.50
N ARG A 90 1.32 -3.90 13.09
CA ARG A 90 0.05 -3.37 13.64
C ARG A 90 -0.20 -3.85 15.07
N ARG A 91 0.19 -5.07 15.40
CA ARG A 91 0.02 -5.67 16.74
C ARG A 91 0.94 -5.06 17.79
N GLU A 92 2.18 -4.77 17.42
CA GLU A 92 3.14 -4.12 18.33
C GLU A 92 2.66 -2.74 18.75
N HIS A 93 2.24 -1.91 17.78
CA HIS A 93 1.73 -0.57 18.04
C HIS A 93 0.39 -0.55 18.81
N LEU A 94 -0.46 -1.58 18.69
CA LEU A 94 -1.68 -1.72 19.50
C LEU A 94 -1.38 -2.18 20.93
N ARG A 95 -0.39 -3.06 21.12
CA ARG A 95 0.06 -3.53 22.44
C ARG A 95 0.70 -2.42 23.26
N GLU A 96 1.56 -1.61 22.64
CA GLU A 96 2.17 -0.44 23.29
C GLU A 96 1.13 0.60 23.71
N ARG A 97 0.06 0.74 22.92
CA ARG A 97 -1.06 1.66 23.22
C ARG A 97 -1.95 1.17 24.36
N SER A 98 -2.07 -0.15 24.55
CA SER A 98 -2.81 -0.74 25.69
C SER A 98 -2.02 -0.74 27.00
N LEU A 99 -0.71 -0.51 26.96
CA LEU A 99 0.17 -0.44 28.14
C LEU A 99 0.46 1.01 28.58
N ALA A 100 -0.10 2.01 27.89
CA ALA A 100 0.00 3.40 28.30
C ALA A 100 -0.89 3.64 29.53
N PRO A 101 -0.37 4.23 30.63
CA PRO A 101 -1.19 4.54 31.80
C PRO A 101 -2.25 5.59 31.45
N ALA A 102 -3.40 5.49 32.10
CA ALA A 102 -4.62 6.26 31.84
C ALA A 102 -4.46 7.77 32.08
#